data_AF-A0A142WQJ8-F1
#
_entry.id   AF-A0A142WQJ8-F1
#
_cell.length_a   1.000
_cell.length_b   1.000
_cell.length_c   1.000
_cell.angle_alpha   90.00
_cell.angle_beta   90.00
_cell.angle_gamma   90.00
#
_symmetry.space_group_name_H-M   'P 1'
#
loop_
_entity.id
_entity.type
_entity.pdbx_description
1 polymer ?
#
loop_
_entity_poly.entity_id
_entity_poly.type
_entity_poly.pdbx_seq_one_letter_code
_entity_poly.pdbx_strand_id
1 'polypeptide(L)'
;MLIEYEVLAELGIEPMRAELVPAAIADAIGHLVLKGLATNEQRTVTITDRGRQLLEVGPVSQTPYTVAFDYRHLGWNDGTP
;
A
#
# COMPACT_ATOMS: atom_id res chain seq x y z
N MET A 1 -5.69 -4.06 7.24
CA MET A 1 -5.11 -4.65 6.01
C MET A 1 -5.97 -4.49 4.76
N LEU A 2 -7.30 -4.70 4.81
CA LEU A 2 -8.15 -4.57 3.62
C LEU A 2 -8.19 -3.14 3.06
N ILE A 3 -8.42 -2.15 3.94
CA ILE A 3 -8.45 -0.72 3.56
C ILE A 3 -7.09 -0.29 3.00
N GLU A 4 -5.98 -0.73 3.59
CA GLU A 4 -4.62 -0.44 3.14
C GLU A 4 -4.36 -1.01 1.74
N TYR A 5 -4.87 -2.21 1.44
CA TYR A 5 -4.77 -2.79 0.11
C TYR A 5 -5.62 -2.04 -0.91
N GLU A 6 -6.86 -1.66 -0.57
CA GLU A 6 -7.73 -0.87 -1.43
C GLU A 6 -7.10 0.49 -1.77
N VAL A 7 -6.58 1.19 -0.75
CA VAL A 7 -5.86 2.46 -0.92
C VAL A 7 -4.60 2.27 -1.78
N LEU A 8 -3.85 1.20 -1.58
CA LEU A 8 -2.67 0.91 -2.39
C LEU A 8 -3.06 0.65 -3.86
N ALA A 9 -4.15 -0.08 -4.11
CA ALA A 9 -4.66 -0.33 -5.45
C ALA A 9 -5.09 0.96 -6.15
N GLU A 10 -5.78 1.86 -5.43
CA GLU A 10 -6.13 3.19 -5.95
C GLU A 10 -4.89 4.02 -6.29
N LEU A 11 -3.88 4.04 -5.41
CA LEU A 11 -2.59 4.70 -5.68
C LEU A 11 -1.82 4.10 -6.88
N GLY A 12 -2.08 2.83 -7.20
CA GLY A 12 -1.57 2.16 -8.39
C GLY A 12 -2.18 2.69 -9.70
N ILE A 13 -3.38 3.25 -9.63
CA ILE A 13 -4.09 3.85 -10.77
C ILE A 13 -3.74 5.33 -10.87
N GLU A 14 -3.84 6.08 -9.78
CA GLU A 14 -3.60 7.52 -9.76
C GLU A 14 -3.01 8.01 -8.42
N PRO A 15 -2.04 8.94 -8.44
CA PRO A 15 -1.60 9.63 -7.23
C PRO A 15 -2.71 10.37 -6.49
N MET A 16 -2.69 10.33 -5.16
CA MET A 16 -3.64 11.07 -4.32
C MET A 16 -3.02 12.36 -3.78
N ARG A 17 -3.79 13.45 -3.75
CA ARG A 17 -3.35 14.66 -3.04
C ARG A 17 -3.59 14.51 -1.54
N ALA A 18 -2.55 14.65 -0.73
CA ALA A 18 -2.59 14.46 0.72
C ALA A 18 -3.63 15.35 1.42
N GLU A 19 -3.92 16.53 0.88
CA GLU A 19 -4.93 17.47 1.39
C GLU A 19 -6.38 17.06 1.10
N LEU A 20 -6.59 16.13 0.17
CA LEU A 20 -7.91 15.59 -0.21
C LEU A 20 -8.16 14.21 0.40
N VAL A 21 -7.18 13.65 1.12
CA VAL A 21 -7.28 12.34 1.76
C VAL A 21 -8.29 12.40 2.91
N PRO A 22 -9.37 11.60 2.88
CA PRO A 22 -10.29 11.49 4.00
C PRO A 22 -9.60 10.97 5.26
N ALA A 23 -9.98 11.48 6.42
CA ALA A 23 -9.43 11.04 7.72
C ALA A 23 -9.56 9.52 7.94
N ALA A 24 -10.61 8.90 7.38
CA ALA A 24 -10.85 7.46 7.48
C ALA A 24 -9.77 6.58 6.83
N ILE A 25 -9.02 7.12 5.85
CA ILE A 25 -7.94 6.39 5.15
C ILE A 25 -6.55 6.99 5.43
N ALA A 26 -6.46 8.04 6.24
CA ALA A 26 -5.19 8.68 6.58
C ALA A 26 -4.24 7.71 7.31
N ASP A 27 -4.77 6.91 8.24
CA ASP A 27 -4.01 5.88 8.95
C ASP A 27 -3.51 4.79 7.99
N ALA A 28 -4.32 4.42 7.00
CA ALA A 28 -3.95 3.44 5.98
C ALA A 28 -2.78 3.95 5.11
N ILE A 29 -2.85 5.20 4.66
CA ILE A 29 -1.74 5.84 3.93
C ILE A 29 -0.48 5.91 4.80
N GLY A 30 -0.61 6.30 6.07
CA GLY A 30 0.51 6.31 7.02
C GLY A 30 1.17 4.94 7.14
N HIS A 31 0.38 3.87 7.19
CA HIS A 31 0.89 2.50 7.23
C HIS A 31 1.60 2.10 5.92
N LEU A 32 1.04 2.44 4.76
CA LEU A 32 1.65 2.15 3.45
C LEU A 32 2.99 2.88 3.28
N VAL A 33 3.08 4.14 3.73
CA VAL A 33 4.32 4.91 3.73
C VAL A 33 5.34 4.32 4.69
N LEU A 34 4.93 3.94 5.91
CA LEU A 34 5.79 3.27 6.90
C LEU A 34 6.37 1.95 6.37
N LYS A 35 5.59 1.22 5.56
CA LYS A 35 5.99 -0.04 4.92
C LYS A 35 6.80 0.16 3.63
N GLY A 36 7.01 1.40 3.19
CA GLY A 36 7.71 1.72 1.94
C GLY A 36 6.95 1.30 0.68
N LEU A 37 5.63 1.10 0.77
CA LEU A 37 4.75 0.75 -0.36
C LEU A 37 4.19 2.00 -1.06
N ALA A 38 4.19 3.13 -0.35
CA ALA A 38 3.86 4.45 -0.88
C ALA A 38 4.87 5.50 -0.41
N THR A 39 4.94 6.63 -1.09
CA THR A 39 5.65 7.83 -0.64
C THR A 39 4.64 8.96 -0.48
N ASN A 40 4.96 9.92 0.38
CA ASN A 40 4.24 11.18 0.47
C ASN A 40 5.24 12.31 0.25
N GLU A 41 5.36 12.77 -0.99
CA GLU A 41 6.27 13.82 -1.40
C GLU A 41 5.49 15.01 -1.92
N GLN A 42 5.86 16.22 -1.52
CA GLN A 42 5.24 17.46 -2.03
C GLN A 42 3.70 17.46 -1.91
N ARG A 43 3.16 16.89 -0.82
CA ARG A 43 1.70 16.73 -0.58
C ARG A 43 0.99 15.82 -1.59
N THR A 44 1.73 14.97 -2.28
CA THR A 44 1.18 13.96 -3.19
C THR A 44 1.62 12.59 -2.72
N VAL A 45 0.64 11.72 -2.50
CA VAL A 45 0.86 10.32 -2.15
C VAL A 45 0.97 9.54 -3.45
N THR A 46 2.07 8.82 -3.63
CA THR A 46 2.33 7.99 -4.81
C THR A 46 2.71 6.58 -4.41
N ILE A 47 2.41 5.61 -5.26
CA ILE A 47 2.86 4.23 -5.07
C ILE A 47 4.37 4.10 -5.36
N THR A 48 5.10 3.33 -4.56
CA THR A 48 6.50 2.98 -4.85
C THR A 48 6.58 1.80 -5.83
N ASP A 49 7.76 1.54 -6.39
CA ASP A 49 7.98 0.31 -7.17
C ASP A 49 7.72 -0.95 -6.34
N ARG A 50 8.03 -0.90 -5.03
CA ARG A 50 7.71 -1.94 -4.07
C ARG A 50 6.18 -2.12 -3.97
N GLY A 51 5.43 -1.04 -3.81
CA GLY A 51 3.97 -1.07 -3.83
C GLY A 51 3.39 -1.66 -5.12
N ARG A 52 3.94 -1.30 -6.28
CA ARG A 52 3.51 -1.86 -7.58
C ARG A 52 3.73 -3.36 -7.67
N GLN A 53 4.92 -3.84 -7.29
CA GLN A 53 5.21 -5.29 -7.28
C GLN A 53 4.22 -6.07 -6.41
N LEU A 54 3.81 -5.50 -5.28
CA LEU A 54 2.79 -6.11 -4.41
C LEU A 54 1.41 -6.21 -5.09
N LEU A 55 1.02 -5.17 -5.85
CA LEU A 55 -0.21 -5.21 -6.64
C LEU A 55 -0.15 -6.22 -7.79
N GLU A 56 1.02 -6.37 -8.43
CA GLU A 56 1.22 -7.32 -9.53
C GLU A 56 1.12 -8.78 -9.07
N VAL A 57 1.69 -9.11 -7.90
CA VAL A 57 1.56 -10.46 -7.32
C VAL A 57 0.15 -10.71 -6.79
N GLY A 58 -0.50 -9.67 -6.28
CA GLY A 58 -1.83 -9.75 -5.70
C GLY A 58 -1.86 -10.54 -4.37
N PRO A 59 -2.99 -10.50 -3.66
CA PRO A 59 -3.13 -11.20 -2.40
C PRO A 59 -3.31 -12.71 -2.61
N VAL A 60 -2.62 -13.50 -1.79
CA VAL A 60 -2.82 -14.96 -1.72
C VAL A 60 -4.06 -15.36 -0.92
N SER A 61 -4.57 -14.44 -0.10
CA SER A 61 -5.84 -14.59 0.61
C SER A 61 -6.48 -13.24 0.84
N GLN A 62 -7.78 -13.14 0.56
CA GLN A 62 -8.59 -11.96 0.82
C GLN A 62 -9.90 -12.39 1.49
N THR A 63 -10.09 -11.94 2.73
CA THR A 63 -11.33 -12.06 3.49
C THR A 63 -11.80 -10.66 3.89
N PRO A 64 -13.04 -10.49 4.40
CA PRO A 64 -13.53 -9.16 4.81
C PRO A 64 -12.67 -8.45 5.87
N TYR A 65 -11.81 -9.19 6.58
CA TYR A 65 -10.99 -8.65 7.67
C TYR A 65 -9.47 -8.82 7.45
N THR A 66 -9.06 -9.64 6.48
CA THR A 66 -7.65 -10.02 6.30
C THR A 66 -7.28 -10.02 4.83
N VAL A 67 -6.14 -9.39 4.51
CA VAL A 67 -5.46 -9.53 3.23
C VAL A 67 -4.06 -10.04 3.51
N ALA A 68 -3.68 -11.14 2.87
CA ALA A 68 -2.37 -11.76 3.01
C ALA A 68 -1.65 -11.80 1.67
N PHE A 69 -0.34 -11.56 1.70
CA PHE A 69 0.55 -11.60 0.54
C PHE A 69 1.64 -12.63 0.77
N ASP A 70 2.07 -13.32 -0.28
CA ASP A 70 3.26 -14.16 -0.24
C ASP A 70 4.51 -13.30 -0.53
N TYR A 71 5.00 -12.63 0.50
CA TYR A 71 6.19 -11.78 0.42
C TYR A 71 7.47 -12.54 0.03
N ARG A 72 7.49 -13.86 0.21
CA ARG A 72 8.65 -14.70 -0.16
C ARG A 72 8.79 -14.83 -1.67
N HIS A 73 7.67 -14.83 -2.40
CA HIS A 73 7.67 -14.79 -3.87
C HIS A 73 8.22 -13.47 -4.42
N LEU A 74 8.12 -12.39 -3.65
CA LEU A 74 8.66 -11.07 -3.98
C LEU A 74 10.15 -10.92 -3.63
N GLY A 75 10.77 -11.93 -3.00
CA GLY A 75 12.14 -11.84 -2.50
C GLY A 75 12.32 -10.87 -1.33
N TRP A 76 11.22 -10.48 -0.66
CA TRP A 76 11.26 -9.56 0.47
C TRP A 76 11.40 -10.38 1.76
N ASN A 77 12.51 -10.20 2.48
CA ASN A 77 12.68 -10.84 3.78
C ASN A 77 11.85 -10.10 4.85
N ASP A 78 11.17 -10.85 5.71
CA ASP A 78 10.28 -10.39 6.80
C ASP A 78 10.98 -9.59 7.93
N GLY A 79 12.16 -9.04 7.68
CA GLY A 79 12.92 -8.21 8.61
C GLY A 79 13.49 -7.01 7.88
N THR A 80 12.85 -5.86 8.07
CA THR A 80 13.24 -4.48 7.69
C THR A 80 14.75 -4.19 7.74
N PRO A 81 15.29 -3.22 6.98
CA PRO A 81 14.71 -2.39 5.91
C PRO A 81 14.98 -2.89 4.49
#